data_AF-A0A3D2STP9-F1
#
_entry.id   AF-A0A3D2STP9-F1
#
_cell.length_a   1.000
_cell.length_b   1.000
_cell.length_c   1.000
_cell.angle_alpha   90.00
_cell.angle_beta   90.00
_cell.angle_gamma   90.00
#
_symmetry.space_group_name_H-M   'P 1'
#
loop_
_entity.id
_entity.type
_entity.pdbx_description
1 polymer ?
#
loop_
_entity_poly.entity_id
_entity_poly.type
_entity_poly.pdbx_seq_one_letter_code
_entity_poly.pdbx_strand_id
1 'polypeptide(L)'
;MRRTKEDAEKTRDDILNAAAMLFASQGVARTSLCEIAKSANVTRGAIYWHFKNKTEIFDALHERLHQPVAAMIAEGLEKDHPEPLQQLKDLCVKLFTDLEEDEQRRLALTLFMVKCDY
;
A
#
# COMPACT_ATOMS: atom_id res chain seq x y z
N MET A 1 -11.15 25.88 13.88
CA MET A 1 -12.13 25.10 13.08
C MET A 1 -11.93 23.62 13.41
N ARG A 2 -13.00 22.90 13.77
CA ARG A 2 -12.95 21.45 14.01
C ARG A 2 -12.85 20.77 12.65
N ARG A 3 -11.73 20.10 12.36
CA ARG A 3 -11.60 19.26 11.16
C ARG A 3 -12.71 18.21 11.17
N THR A 4 -13.36 18.02 10.03
CA THR A 4 -14.37 16.97 9.89
C THR A 4 -13.69 15.60 9.87
N LYS A 5 -14.45 14.53 10.08
CA LYS A 5 -13.93 13.17 9.94
C LYS A 5 -13.39 12.92 8.52
N GLU A 6 -14.04 13.51 7.51
CA GLU A 6 -13.60 13.43 6.11
C GLU A 6 -12.26 14.15 5.88
N ASP A 7 -12.05 15.33 6.46
CA ASP A 7 -10.76 16.04 6.35
C ASP A 7 -9.61 15.24 6.97
N ALA A 8 -9.89 14.53 8.07
CA ALA A 8 -8.95 13.64 8.72
C ALA A 8 -8.60 12.45 7.82
N GLU A 9 -9.59 11.73 7.29
CA GLU A 9 -9.34 10.61 6.36
C GLU A 9 -8.55 11.06 5.13
N LYS A 10 -8.91 12.19 4.52
CA LYS A 10 -8.17 12.75 3.38
C LYS A 10 -6.71 13.03 3.73
N THR A 11 -6.47 13.64 4.88
CA THR A 11 -5.09 13.90 5.36
C THR A 11 -4.32 12.59 5.56
N ARG A 12 -4.97 11.55 6.07
CA ARG A 12 -4.38 10.22 6.25
C ARG A 12 -3.98 9.63 4.90
N ASP A 13 -4.85 9.72 3.90
CA ASP A 13 -4.58 9.22 2.55
C ASP A 13 -3.44 9.96 1.84
N ASP A 14 -3.40 11.29 1.98
CA ASP A 14 -2.33 12.12 1.43
C ASP A 14 -0.96 11.72 2.02
N ILE A 15 -0.91 11.44 3.33
CA ILE A 15 0.30 10.94 4.00
C ILE A 15 0.72 9.58 3.45
N LEU A 16 -0.23 8.65 3.29
CA LEU A 16 0.05 7.31 2.78
C LEU A 16 0.56 7.35 1.33
N ASN A 17 -0.08 8.14 0.46
CA ASN A 17 0.32 8.29 -0.94
C ASN A 17 1.75 8.86 -1.04
N ALA A 18 2.06 9.90 -0.26
CA ALA A 18 3.40 10.49 -0.20
C ALA A 18 4.45 9.49 0.30
N ALA A 19 4.12 8.75 1.36
CA ALA A 19 5.00 7.73 1.91
C ALA A 19 5.29 6.62 0.90
N ALA A 20 4.28 6.14 0.17
CA ALA A 20 4.44 5.09 -0.82
C ALA A 20 5.39 5.49 -1.95
N MET A 21 5.26 6.72 -2.47
CA MET A 21 6.18 7.24 -3.51
C MET A 21 7.62 7.36 -2.99
N LEU A 22 7.81 7.88 -1.78
CA LEU A 22 9.14 8.03 -1.18
C LEU A 22 9.78 6.66 -0.87
N PHE A 23 9.00 5.73 -0.31
CA PHE A 23 9.47 4.37 -0.04
C PHE A 23 9.84 3.63 -1.34
N ALA A 24 9.07 3.78 -2.42
CA ALA A 24 9.38 3.14 -3.69
C ALA A 24 10.64 3.73 -4.37
N SER A 25 10.81 5.05 -4.29
CA SER A 25 11.94 5.75 -4.92
C SER A 25 13.27 5.55 -4.20
N GLN A 26 13.29 5.65 -2.87
CA GLN A 26 14.52 5.65 -2.09
C GLN A 26 14.56 4.61 -0.96
N GLY A 27 13.53 3.80 -0.76
CA GLY A 27 13.47 2.79 0.29
C GLY A 27 12.95 3.31 1.64
N VAL A 28 12.44 2.38 2.46
CA VAL A 28 11.82 2.70 3.75
C VAL A 28 12.85 3.25 4.73
N ALA A 29 14.03 2.62 4.85
CA ALA A 29 15.07 3.01 5.79
C ALA A 29 15.53 4.46 5.62
N ARG A 30 15.74 4.90 4.36
CA ARG A 30 16.23 6.24 4.01
C ARG A 30 15.18 7.35 4.06
N THR A 31 13.89 7.00 4.11
CA THR A 31 12.82 7.99 4.17
C THR A 31 12.54 8.45 5.61
N SER A 32 12.38 9.75 5.81
CA SER A 32 12.03 10.37 7.09
C SER A 32 10.57 10.85 7.14
N LEU A 33 10.00 10.94 8.35
CA LEU A 33 8.67 11.53 8.57
C LEU A 33 8.60 13.01 8.12
N CYS A 34 9.73 13.72 8.13
CA CYS A 34 9.77 15.11 7.69
C CYS A 34 9.64 15.24 6.17
N GLU A 35 10.28 14.34 5.41
CA GLU A 35 10.13 14.28 3.95
C GLU A 35 8.71 13.88 3.56
N ILE A 36 8.13 12.90 4.26
CA ILE A 36 6.72 12.50 4.04
C ILE A 36 5.79 13.69 4.29
N ALA A 37 5.98 14.44 5.39
CA ALA A 37 5.15 15.60 5.71
C ALA A 37 5.23 16.68 4.62
N LYS A 38 6.45 16.97 4.15
CA LYS A 38 6.69 17.93 3.07
C LYS A 38 6.02 17.47 1.77
N SER A 39 6.19 16.20 1.40
CA SER A 39 5.62 15.63 0.17
C SER A 39 4.10 15.56 0.21
N ALA A 40 3.49 15.30 1.38
CA ALA A 40 2.05 15.31 1.57
C ALA A 40 1.47 16.73 1.77
N ASN A 41 2.30 17.77 1.80
CA ASN A 41 1.89 19.14 2.08
C ASN A 41 1.15 19.30 3.44
N VAL A 42 1.64 18.61 4.46
CA VAL A 42 1.09 18.64 5.83
C VAL A 42 2.16 19.02 6.86
N THR A 43 1.72 19.40 8.06
CA THR A 43 2.66 19.64 9.17
C THR A 43 3.16 18.32 9.74
N ARG A 44 4.34 18.34 10.36
CA ARG A 44 4.84 17.17 11.10
C ARG A 44 3.91 16.75 12.24
N GLY A 45 3.23 17.71 12.87
CA GLY A 45 2.21 17.44 13.89
C GLY A 45 0.99 16.72 13.35
N ALA A 46 0.59 17.00 12.10
CA ALA A 46 -0.50 16.28 11.44
C ALA A 46 -0.13 14.80 11.21
N ILE A 47 1.12 14.49 10.84
CA ILE A 47 1.56 13.08 10.77
C ILE A 47 1.41 12.39 12.12
N TYR A 48 1.93 12.99 13.20
CA TYR A 48 1.85 12.39 14.53
C TYR A 48 0.43 12.20 15.07
N TRP A 49 -0.55 12.92 14.51
CA TRP A 49 -1.96 12.70 14.82
C TRP A 49 -2.51 11.41 14.19
N HIS A 50 -1.99 11.00 13.04
CA HIS A 50 -2.42 9.79 12.32
C HIS A 50 -1.53 8.57 12.52
N PHE A 51 -0.23 8.79 12.75
CA PHE A 51 0.80 7.76 12.82
C PHE A 51 1.88 8.15 13.83
N LYS A 52 2.15 7.28 14.79
CA LYS A 52 3.14 7.46 15.86
C LYS A 52 4.56 7.41 15.33
N ASN A 53 4.81 6.63 14.29
CA ASN A 53 6.14 6.42 13.72
C ASN A 53 6.07 5.96 12.26
N LYS A 54 7.25 5.83 11.63
CA LYS A 54 7.38 5.38 10.24
C LYS A 54 6.88 3.95 10.03
N THR A 55 7.05 3.08 11.03
CA THR A 55 6.59 1.68 10.97
C THR A 55 5.07 1.61 10.85
N GLU A 56 4.32 2.41 11.61
CA GLU A 56 2.85 2.43 11.52
C GLU A 56 2.35 2.92 10.14
N ILE A 57 3.10 3.83 9.49
CA ILE A 57 2.82 4.24 8.10
C ILE A 57 3.08 3.07 7.15
N PHE A 58 4.18 2.35 7.35
CA PHE A 58 4.53 1.18 6.54
C PHE A 58 3.50 0.06 6.71
N ASP A 59 3.08 -0.25 7.93
CA ASP A 59 2.08 -1.27 8.22
C ASP A 59 0.72 -0.91 7.59
N ALA A 60 0.31 0.36 7.69
CA ALA A 60 -0.92 0.84 7.06
C ALA A 60 -0.85 0.79 5.53
N LEU A 61 0.31 1.08 4.93
CA LEU A 61 0.54 0.87 3.49
C LEU A 61 0.49 -0.61 3.13
N HIS A 62 1.09 -1.48 3.95
CA HIS A 62 1.07 -2.92 3.74
C HIS A 62 -0.36 -3.43 3.75
N GLU A 63 -1.17 -3.06 4.73
CA GLU A 63 -2.58 -3.42 4.78
C GLU A 63 -3.34 -2.91 3.55
N ARG A 64 -3.25 -1.60 3.25
CA ARG A 64 -3.95 -0.97 2.12
C ARG A 64 -3.61 -1.62 0.78
N LEU A 65 -2.34 -2.00 0.58
CA LEU A 65 -1.84 -2.47 -0.70
C LEU A 65 -1.90 -4.00 -0.85
N HIS A 66 -1.78 -4.77 0.22
CA HIS A 66 -1.87 -6.24 0.18
C HIS A 66 -3.30 -6.77 0.29
N GLN A 67 -4.20 -6.08 0.98
CA GLN A 67 -5.57 -6.55 1.20
C GLN A 67 -6.30 -6.91 -0.11
N PRO A 68 -6.24 -6.10 -1.19
CA PRO A 68 -6.91 -6.44 -2.45
C PRO A 68 -6.36 -7.72 -3.10
N VAL A 69 -5.05 -7.94 -3.03
CA VAL A 69 -4.39 -9.12 -3.61
C VAL A 69 -4.73 -10.36 -2.80
N ALA A 70 -4.67 -10.27 -1.47
CA ALA A 70 -5.04 -11.37 -0.57
C ALA A 70 -6.51 -11.78 -0.76
N ALA A 71 -7.42 -10.80 -0.89
CA ALA A 71 -8.84 -11.06 -1.18
C ALA A 71 -9.00 -11.77 -2.53
N MET A 72 -8.32 -11.30 -3.58
CA MET A 72 -8.38 -11.94 -4.91
C MET A 72 -7.91 -13.39 -4.89
N ILE A 73 -6.85 -13.71 -4.13
CA ILE A 73 -6.37 -15.08 -3.99
C ILE A 73 -7.38 -15.93 -3.20
N ALA A 74 -7.89 -15.41 -2.09
CA ALA A 74 -8.83 -16.12 -1.23
C ALA A 74 -10.18 -16.39 -1.93
N GLU A 75 -10.66 -15.43 -2.73
CA GLU A 75 -11.92 -15.53 -3.46
C GLU A 75 -11.77 -16.21 -4.83
N GLY A 76 -10.57 -16.19 -5.41
CA GLY A 76 -10.27 -16.78 -6.72
C GLY A 76 -9.92 -18.27 -6.70
N LEU A 77 -9.87 -18.89 -5.52
CA LEU A 77 -9.57 -20.32 -5.35
C LEU A 77 -10.73 -21.04 -4.65
N GLU A 78 -11.44 -21.86 -5.41
CA GLU A 78 -12.37 -22.85 -4.88
C GLU A 78 -11.62 -24.13 -4.50
N LYS A 79 -11.89 -24.63 -3.28
CA LYS A 79 -11.18 -25.76 -2.68
C LYS A 79 -11.33 -27.07 -3.46
N ASP A 80 -12.55 -27.36 -3.90
CA ASP A 80 -12.92 -28.63 -4.54
C ASP A 80 -13.15 -28.46 -6.06
N HIS A 81 -12.45 -27.50 -6.66
CA HIS A 81 -12.56 -27.21 -8.10
C HIS A 81 -12.15 -28.44 -8.94
N PRO A 82 -12.93 -28.82 -9.98
CA PRO A 82 -12.63 -30.01 -10.79
C PRO A 82 -11.30 -29.92 -11.55
N GLU A 83 -10.81 -28.70 -11.80
CA GLU A 83 -9.54 -28.43 -12.48
C GLU A 83 -8.65 -27.49 -11.66
N PRO A 84 -8.03 -27.95 -10.57
CA PRO A 84 -7.37 -27.07 -9.60
C PRO A 84 -6.13 -26.37 -10.19
N LEU A 85 -5.39 -27.04 -11.08
CA LEU A 85 -4.24 -26.44 -11.76
C LEU A 85 -4.64 -25.36 -12.75
N GLN A 86 -5.78 -25.53 -13.44
CA GLN A 86 -6.27 -24.55 -14.40
C GLN A 86 -6.76 -23.29 -13.66
N GLN A 87 -7.51 -23.46 -12.58
CA GLN A 87 -7.92 -22.36 -11.72
C GLN A 87 -6.71 -21.57 -11.18
N LEU A 88 -5.67 -22.26 -10.69
CA LEU A 88 -4.45 -21.59 -10.23
C LEU A 88 -3.78 -20.80 -11.35
N LYS A 89 -3.72 -21.36 -12.56
CA LYS A 89 -3.15 -20.69 -13.73
C LYS A 89 -3.94 -19.43 -14.09
N ASP A 90 -5.26 -19.49 -14.08
CA ASP A 90 -6.13 -18.36 -14.39
C ASP A 90 -6.02 -17.25 -13.34
N LEU A 91 -5.91 -17.62 -12.06
CA LEU A 91 -5.62 -16.66 -10.99
C LEU A 91 -4.25 -16.00 -11.18
N CYS A 92 -3.20 -16.76 -11.50
CA CYS A 92 -1.88 -16.18 -11.78
C CYS A 92 -1.93 -15.20 -12.95
N VAL A 93 -2.60 -15.58 -14.06
CA VAL A 93 -2.76 -14.69 -15.22
C VAL A 93 -3.48 -13.41 -14.80
N LYS A 94 -4.59 -13.51 -14.07
CA LYS A 94 -5.33 -12.35 -13.58
C LYS A 94 -4.47 -11.44 -12.70
N LEU A 95 -3.72 -12.01 -11.75
CA LEU A 95 -2.81 -11.24 -10.89
C LEU A 95 -1.76 -10.48 -11.70
N PHE A 96 -1.19 -11.08 -12.75
CA PHE A 96 -0.20 -10.42 -13.59
C PHE A 96 -0.79 -9.37 -14.53
N THR A 97 -1.96 -9.61 -15.11
CA THR A 97 -2.68 -8.61 -15.91
C THR A 97 -3.05 -7.39 -15.06
N ASP A 98 -3.56 -7.62 -13.86
CA ASP A 98 -3.92 -6.58 -12.90
C ASP A 98 -2.72 -5.73 -12.47
N LEU A 99 -1.50 -6.30 -12.47
CA LEU A 99 -0.26 -5.54 -12.25
C LEU A 99 0.13 -4.69 -13.45
N GLU A 100 -0.24 -5.04 -14.67
CA GLU A 100 0.05 -4.21 -15.83
C GLU A 100 -0.86 -2.97 -15.87
N GLU A 101 -2.10 -3.13 -15.41
CA GLU A 101 -3.14 -2.11 -15.51
C GLU A 101 -3.18 -1.15 -14.31
N ASP A 102 -2.79 -1.60 -13.11
CA ASP A 102 -2.94 -0.83 -11.87
C ASP A 102 -1.59 -0.33 -11.33
N GLU A 103 -1.40 1.00 -11.34
CA GLU A 103 -0.21 1.67 -10.80
C GLU A 103 -0.03 1.44 -9.29
N GLN A 104 -1.10 1.42 -8.49
CA GLN A 104 -1.00 1.15 -7.05
C GLN A 104 -0.55 -0.28 -6.78
N ARG A 105 -1.00 -1.25 -7.59
CA ARG A 105 -0.55 -2.65 -7.45
C ARG A 105 0.92 -2.82 -7.83
N ARG A 106 1.39 -2.14 -8.88
CA ARG A 106 2.85 -2.11 -9.20
C ARG A 106 3.67 -1.48 -8.09
N LEU A 107 3.17 -0.38 -7.52
CA LEU A 107 3.83 0.31 -6.44
C LEU A 107 3.97 -0.60 -5.21
N ALA A 108 2.91 -1.32 -4.85
CA ALA A 108 2.91 -2.31 -3.79
C ALA A 108 3.99 -3.38 -4.02
N LEU A 109 4.00 -4.01 -5.19
CA LEU A 109 4.90 -5.10 -5.50
C LEU A 109 6.37 -4.63 -5.52
N THR A 110 6.63 -3.45 -6.08
CA THR A 110 7.96 -2.82 -6.05
C THR A 110 8.42 -2.55 -4.63
N LEU A 111 7.53 -2.02 -3.79
CA LEU A 111 7.85 -1.62 -2.42
C LEU A 111 8.12 -2.83 -1.52
N PHE A 112 7.29 -3.87 -1.58
CA PHE A 112 7.37 -5.03 -0.69
C PHE A 112 8.27 -6.16 -1.18
N MET A 113 8.42 -6.36 -2.50
CA MET A 113 9.24 -7.47 -3.03
C MET A 113 10.63 -7.04 -3.47
N VAL A 114 10.84 -5.77 -3.83
CA VAL A 114 12.11 -5.30 -4.44
C VAL A 114 12.83 -4.27 -3.58
N LYS A 115 12.10 -3.44 -2.83
CA LYS A 115 12.64 -2.32 -2.04
C LYS A 115 12.49 -2.50 -0.53
N CYS A 116 12.00 -3.66 -0.09
CA CYS A 116 11.88 -3.99 1.33
C CYS A 116 13.24 -4.48 1.86
N ASP A 117 14.20 -3.57 1.93
CA ASP A 117 15.41 -3.81 2.72
C ASP A 117 15.01 -3.75 4.21
N TYR A 118 15.09 -4.89 4.89
CA TYR A 118 14.94 -5.02 6.36
C TYR A 118 16.13 -4.38 7.09
#